data_AF-U4UKX7-F1
#
_entry.id   AF-U4UKX7-F1
#
_cell.length_a   1.000
_cell.length_b   1.000
_cell.length_c   1.000
_cell.angle_alpha   90.00
_cell.angle_beta   90.00
_cell.angle_gamma   90.00
#
_symmetry.space_group_name_H-M   'P 1'
#
loop_
_entity.id
_entity.type
_entity.pdbx_description
1 polymer ?
#
loop_
_entity_poly.entity_id
_entity_poly.type
_entity_poly.pdbx_seq_one_letter_code
_entity_poly.pdbx_strand_id
1 'polypeptide(L)'
;MDLSVKLHADDEKKEKKQPEAGNCYCGKDRNLNIVELLCANCIRWFHESCIGYQLGKLVPFLANYVFLCKNCSQTGLETFRKSQAQITQMCVTAIANLQQASAKEGTNKLLFNKEKEIIPYIEYHWEAITTTSRRVTQSWHSTVTKTLIKDIHVLFVFEDKGDGQMYGLMNTELTHIKPNYEAMIKGGTLKVTEMGIQHGKSLIEFDRL
;
A
#
# COMPACT_ATOMS: atom_id res chain seq x y z
N MET A 1 -13.10 -39.31 -62.86
CA MET A 1 -12.38 -40.36 -62.12
C MET A 1 -10.94 -39.89 -62.02
N ASP A 2 -10.36 -39.50 -60.91
CA ASP A 2 -10.86 -39.25 -59.57
C ASP A 2 -9.90 -38.28 -58.89
N LEU A 3 -10.46 -37.63 -57.87
CA LEU A 3 -9.87 -36.68 -56.92
C LEU A 3 -8.47 -37.07 -56.43
N SER A 4 -7.61 -36.07 -56.19
CA SER A 4 -7.13 -35.73 -54.84
C SER A 4 -6.09 -34.61 -54.88
N VAL A 5 -6.55 -33.37 -54.80
CA VAL A 5 -5.73 -32.22 -54.40
C VAL A 5 -5.43 -32.38 -52.91
N LYS A 6 -4.15 -32.56 -52.55
CA LYS A 6 -3.71 -32.56 -51.16
C LYS A 6 -3.85 -31.14 -50.61
N LEU A 7 -4.84 -30.95 -49.74
CA LEU A 7 -4.98 -29.76 -48.90
C LEU A 7 -3.79 -29.73 -47.94
N HIS A 8 -2.96 -28.70 -48.04
CA HIS A 8 -2.03 -28.33 -46.98
C HIS A 8 -2.87 -27.82 -45.81
N ALA A 9 -2.89 -28.58 -44.71
CA ALA A 9 -3.46 -28.13 -43.45
C ALA A 9 -2.49 -27.16 -42.79
N ASP A 10 -2.92 -25.91 -42.65
CA ASP A 10 -2.26 -24.89 -41.85
C ASP A 10 -2.23 -25.34 -40.39
N ASP A 11 -1.05 -25.70 -39.91
CA ASP A 11 -0.79 -25.97 -38.49
C ASP A 11 -0.58 -24.63 -37.76
N GLU A 12 -1.67 -23.88 -37.60
CA GLU A 12 -1.69 -22.71 -36.72
C GLU A 12 -1.53 -23.18 -35.28
N LYS A 13 -0.27 -23.20 -34.85
CA LYS A 13 0.16 -23.40 -33.47
C LYS A 13 -0.41 -22.26 -32.62
N LYS A 14 -1.65 -22.40 -32.13
CA LYS A 14 -2.25 -21.53 -31.12
C LYS A 14 -1.34 -21.48 -29.91
N GLU A 15 -0.55 -20.42 -29.79
CA GLU A 15 0.07 -20.03 -28.55
C GLU A 15 -1.03 -19.89 -27.51
N LYS A 16 -1.10 -20.86 -26.60
CA LYS A 16 -1.83 -20.68 -25.34
C LYS A 16 -1.13 -19.54 -24.63
N LYS A 17 -1.63 -18.31 -24.79
CA LYS A 17 -1.31 -17.20 -23.88
C LYS A 17 -1.51 -17.74 -22.48
N GLN A 18 -0.41 -17.90 -21.73
CA GLN A 18 -0.52 -18.21 -20.32
C GLN A 18 -1.42 -17.14 -19.71
N PRO A 19 -2.46 -17.50 -18.93
CA PRO A 19 -3.24 -16.50 -18.23
C PRO A 19 -2.25 -15.68 -17.41
N GLU A 20 -2.21 -14.36 -17.65
CA GLU A 20 -1.38 -13.44 -16.88
C GLU A 20 -1.61 -13.76 -15.41
N ALA A 21 -0.55 -14.18 -14.71
CA ALA A 21 -0.67 -14.66 -13.35
C ALA A 21 -1.16 -13.51 -12.47
N GLY A 22 -2.46 -13.50 -12.16
CA GLY A 22 -3.13 -12.42 -11.45
C GLY A 22 -2.41 -12.00 -10.17
N ASN A 23 -2.58 -10.77 -9.73
CA ASN A 23 -1.69 -10.14 -8.75
C ASN A 23 -1.48 -10.95 -7.45
N CYS A 24 -2.53 -11.60 -6.92
CA CYS A 24 -2.53 -12.33 -5.64
C CYS A 24 -2.44 -13.87 -5.79
N TYR A 25 -2.22 -14.61 -4.68
CA TYR A 25 -2.26 -16.08 -4.66
C TYR A 25 -3.58 -16.67 -5.17
N CYS A 26 -4.69 -15.97 -4.98
CA CYS A 26 -6.01 -16.41 -5.45
C CYS A 26 -6.20 -16.19 -6.96
N GLY A 27 -5.20 -15.66 -7.66
CA GLY A 27 -5.26 -15.37 -9.10
C GLY A 27 -6.13 -14.16 -9.46
N LYS A 28 -6.69 -13.45 -8.48
CA LYS A 28 -7.50 -12.25 -8.68
C LYS A 28 -6.64 -10.99 -8.69
N ASP A 29 -7.20 -9.95 -9.30
CA ASP A 29 -6.65 -8.59 -9.30
C ASP A 29 -6.78 -7.89 -7.95
N ARG A 30 -6.14 -6.73 -7.88
CA ARG A 30 -6.20 -5.83 -6.73
C ARG A 30 -7.64 -5.46 -6.37
N ASN A 31 -7.86 -5.22 -5.08
CA ASN A 31 -9.11 -4.70 -4.58
C ASN A 31 -8.84 -3.61 -3.55
N LEU A 32 -8.99 -2.35 -3.98
CA LEU A 32 -8.67 -1.17 -3.18
C LEU A 32 -9.61 -0.99 -1.96
N ASN A 33 -10.68 -1.78 -1.86
CA ASN A 33 -11.60 -1.73 -0.72
C ASN A 33 -11.18 -2.64 0.45
N ILE A 34 -10.11 -3.41 0.30
CA ILE A 34 -9.58 -4.28 1.34
C ILE A 34 -8.08 -4.02 1.55
N VAL A 35 -7.54 -4.56 2.64
CA VAL A 35 -6.10 -4.50 2.88
C VAL A 35 -5.40 -5.42 1.89
N GLU A 36 -4.35 -4.89 1.27
CA GLU A 36 -3.46 -5.62 0.38
C GLU A 36 -2.01 -5.20 0.57
N LEU A 37 -1.11 -6.16 0.41
CA LEU A 37 0.31 -6.01 0.66
C LEU A 37 1.13 -6.23 -0.61
N LEU A 38 2.04 -5.31 -0.88
CA LEU A 38 3.01 -5.43 -1.97
C LEU A 38 4.20 -6.26 -1.50
N CYS A 39 4.54 -7.33 -2.21
CA CYS A 39 5.78 -8.08 -1.92
C CYS A 39 7.00 -7.29 -2.38
N ALA A 40 8.00 -7.13 -1.52
CA ALA A 40 9.22 -6.40 -1.84
C ALA A 40 10.03 -7.02 -2.99
N ASN A 41 9.99 -8.35 -3.15
CA ASN A 41 10.77 -9.06 -4.17
C ASN A 41 10.06 -9.10 -5.53
N CYS A 42 8.86 -9.67 -5.59
CA CYS A 42 8.19 -9.89 -6.87
C CYS A 42 7.29 -8.72 -7.31
N ILE A 43 7.13 -7.68 -6.47
CA ILE A 43 6.33 -6.49 -6.77
C ILE A 43 4.87 -6.84 -7.13
N ARG A 44 4.36 -7.96 -6.59
CA ARG A 44 2.97 -8.39 -6.70
C ARG A 44 2.17 -8.06 -5.44
N TRP A 45 0.88 -7.85 -5.61
CA TRP A 45 -0.05 -7.49 -4.53
C TRP A 45 -0.80 -8.71 -4.00
N PHE A 46 -0.90 -8.82 -2.68
CA PHE A 46 -1.53 -9.93 -1.99
C PHE A 46 -2.61 -9.43 -1.04
N HIS A 47 -3.82 -9.93 -1.19
CA HIS A 47 -4.93 -9.61 -0.28
C HIS A 47 -4.62 -10.11 1.14
N GLU A 48 -4.98 -9.32 2.15
CA GLU A 48 -4.88 -9.73 3.55
C GLU A 48 -5.53 -11.09 3.81
N SER A 49 -6.71 -11.33 3.23
CA SER A 49 -7.45 -12.59 3.37
C SER A 49 -6.79 -13.80 2.72
N CYS A 50 -5.75 -13.59 1.90
CA CYS A 50 -4.99 -14.67 1.25
C CYS A 50 -3.67 -14.96 1.97
N ILE A 51 -3.36 -14.27 3.07
CA ILE A 51 -2.14 -14.46 3.85
C ILE A 51 -2.41 -15.45 4.99
N GLY A 52 -1.47 -16.36 5.25
CA GLY A 52 -1.70 -17.54 6.09
C GLY A 52 -1.74 -17.29 7.60
N TYR A 53 -1.59 -16.05 8.06
CA TYR A 53 -1.58 -15.71 9.49
C TYR A 53 -2.16 -14.31 9.76
N GLN A 54 -2.50 -14.07 11.03
CA GLN A 54 -3.10 -12.81 11.46
C GLN A 54 -2.06 -11.68 11.50
N LEU A 55 -2.32 -10.60 10.76
CA LEU A 55 -1.41 -9.45 10.63
C LEU A 55 -1.64 -8.34 11.67
N GLY A 56 -2.67 -8.49 12.51
CA GLY A 56 -3.13 -7.46 13.44
C GLY A 56 -3.99 -6.40 12.75
N LYS A 57 -4.13 -5.23 13.40
CA LYS A 57 -4.94 -4.12 12.85
C LYS A 57 -4.23 -3.47 11.65
N LEU A 58 -4.94 -3.37 10.52
CA LEU A 58 -4.47 -2.73 9.29
C LEU A 58 -5.60 -1.93 8.63
N VAL A 59 -5.22 -1.03 7.73
CA VAL A 59 -6.13 -0.31 6.84
C VAL A 59 -5.59 -0.36 5.40
N PRO A 60 -6.45 -0.24 4.37
CA PRO A 60 -6.00 -0.10 2.99
C PRO A 60 -5.02 1.07 2.81
N PHE A 61 -4.23 1.05 1.73
CA PHE A 61 -3.27 2.10 1.37
C PHE A 61 -2.13 2.36 2.38
N LEU A 62 -1.95 1.50 3.38
CA LEU A 62 -0.80 1.55 4.28
C LEU A 62 0.51 1.39 3.46
N ALA A 63 1.56 2.12 3.80
CA ALA A 63 2.83 2.10 3.06
C ALA A 63 4.08 1.94 3.95
N ASN A 64 3.93 1.97 5.27
CA ASN A 64 4.99 1.83 6.26
C ASN A 64 5.18 0.36 6.68
N TYR A 65 5.34 -0.55 5.73
CA TYR A 65 5.61 -1.96 6.03
C TYR A 65 6.58 -2.59 5.03
N VAL A 66 7.12 -3.74 5.40
CA VAL A 66 7.82 -4.68 4.52
C VAL A 66 7.04 -5.99 4.50
N PHE A 67 6.77 -6.50 3.30
CA PHE A 67 6.12 -7.79 3.12
C PHE A 67 6.92 -8.66 2.13
N LEU A 68 7.07 -9.94 2.46
CA LEU A 68 7.58 -10.97 1.56
C LEU A 68 6.55 -12.10 1.48
N CYS A 69 6.13 -12.41 0.25
CA CYS A 69 5.23 -13.53 0.01
C CYS A 69 5.96 -14.87 0.15
N LYS A 70 5.20 -15.96 0.34
CA LYS A 70 5.73 -17.32 0.53
C LYS A 70 6.63 -17.77 -0.62
N ASN A 71 6.32 -17.36 -1.85
CA ASN A 71 7.08 -17.72 -3.04
C ASN A 71 8.42 -16.98 -3.13
N CYS A 72 8.57 -15.86 -2.43
CA CYS A 72 9.81 -15.07 -2.39
C CYS A 72 10.60 -15.25 -1.10
N SER A 73 10.04 -15.95 -0.11
CA SER A 73 10.67 -16.23 1.16
C SER A 73 11.46 -17.53 1.11
N GLN A 74 12.67 -17.53 1.68
CA GLN A 74 13.55 -18.70 1.67
C GLN A 74 13.03 -19.85 2.53
N THR A 75 12.24 -19.54 3.56
CA THR A 75 11.63 -20.53 4.44
C THR A 75 10.30 -21.05 3.88
N GLY A 76 9.81 -20.50 2.76
CA GLY A 76 8.46 -20.73 2.27
C GLY A 76 7.36 -20.10 3.14
N LEU A 77 7.73 -19.28 4.12
CA LEU A 77 6.80 -18.60 5.02
C LEU A 77 6.72 -17.11 4.71
N GLU A 78 5.51 -16.57 4.72
CA GLU A 78 5.29 -15.13 4.59
C GLU A 78 5.94 -14.36 5.74
N THR A 79 6.44 -13.15 5.44
CA THR A 79 6.93 -12.24 6.48
C THR A 79 6.31 -10.87 6.30
N PHE A 80 5.87 -10.27 7.40
CA PHE A 80 5.32 -8.92 7.44
C PHE A 80 5.90 -8.19 8.63
N ARG A 81 6.36 -6.97 8.41
CA ARG A 81 6.77 -6.06 9.49
C ARG A 81 6.27 -4.66 9.20
N LYS A 82 5.48 -4.10 10.12
CA LYS A 82 5.20 -2.67 10.15
C LYS A 82 6.43 -1.92 10.66
N SER A 83 6.68 -0.78 10.04
CA SER A 83 7.66 0.22 10.47
C SER A 83 6.93 1.45 11.00
N GLN A 84 7.65 2.31 11.71
CA GLN A 84 7.07 3.56 12.20
C GLN A 84 6.66 4.43 11.01
N ALA A 85 5.39 4.84 10.98
CA ALA A 85 4.89 5.76 9.95
C ALA A 85 5.42 7.17 10.20
N GLN A 86 5.89 7.83 9.16
CA GLN A 86 6.05 9.28 9.16
C GLN A 86 4.67 9.94 9.07
N ILE A 87 4.51 11.14 9.65
CA ILE A 87 3.23 11.88 9.62
C ILE A 87 2.73 12.07 8.18
N THR A 88 3.62 12.30 7.21
CA THR A 88 3.27 12.39 5.80
C THR A 88 2.58 11.12 5.30
N GLN A 89 3.11 9.94 5.64
CA GLN A 89 2.51 8.65 5.27
C GLN A 89 1.15 8.44 5.95
N MET A 90 1.02 8.89 7.21
CA MET A 90 -0.27 8.84 7.92
C MET A 90 -1.33 9.68 7.22
N CYS A 91 -0.97 10.90 6.79
CA CYS A 91 -1.86 11.80 6.04
C CYS A 91 -2.25 11.21 4.69
N VAL A 92 -1.29 10.66 3.93
CA VAL A 92 -1.58 9.98 2.65
C VAL A 92 -2.53 8.81 2.84
N THR A 93 -2.27 7.96 3.84
CA THR A 93 -3.13 6.80 4.16
C THR A 93 -4.55 7.26 4.50
N ALA A 94 -4.69 8.29 5.33
CA ALA A 94 -6.00 8.81 5.73
C ALA A 94 -6.79 9.36 4.55
N ILE A 95 -6.19 10.26 3.76
CA ILE A 95 -6.85 10.89 2.62
C ILE A 95 -7.21 9.84 1.56
N ALA A 96 -6.32 8.87 1.28
CA ALA A 96 -6.60 7.79 0.34
C ALA A 96 -7.81 6.94 0.73
N ASN A 97 -7.92 6.59 2.02
CA ASN A 97 -9.06 5.84 2.53
C ASN A 97 -10.36 6.65 2.49
N LEU A 98 -10.31 7.94 2.84
CA LEU A 98 -11.46 8.84 2.73
C LEU A 98 -11.92 9.00 1.28
N GLN A 99 -10.97 9.14 0.33
CA GLN A 99 -11.25 9.19 -1.11
C GLN A 99 -11.90 7.89 -1.60
N GLN A 100 -11.35 6.73 -1.23
CA GLN A 100 -11.91 5.43 -1.61
C GLN A 100 -13.30 5.20 -1.01
N ALA A 101 -13.52 5.60 0.25
CA ALA A 101 -14.84 5.52 0.90
C ALA A 101 -15.85 6.40 0.17
N SER A 102 -15.47 7.64 -0.15
CA SER A 102 -16.33 8.56 -0.91
C SER A 102 -16.65 8.06 -2.32
N ALA A 103 -15.70 7.43 -3.01
CA ALA A 103 -15.94 6.79 -4.30
C ALA A 103 -16.93 5.62 -4.18
N LYS A 104 -16.78 4.78 -3.14
CA LYS A 104 -17.71 3.67 -2.85
C LYS A 104 -19.13 4.14 -2.55
N GLU A 105 -19.27 5.30 -1.91
CA GLU A 105 -20.56 5.96 -1.63
C GLU A 105 -21.11 6.75 -2.82
N GLY A 106 -20.35 6.87 -3.92
CA GLY A 106 -20.76 7.59 -5.13
C GLY A 106 -20.60 9.11 -5.06
N THR A 107 -20.07 9.67 -3.97
CA THR A 107 -19.88 11.12 -3.81
C THR A 107 -18.60 11.63 -4.48
N ASN A 108 -17.61 10.76 -4.70
CA ASN A 108 -16.36 11.05 -5.42
C ASN A 108 -15.62 12.33 -4.95
N LYS A 109 -15.68 12.62 -3.64
CA LYS A 109 -14.92 13.70 -3.01
C LYS A 109 -13.42 13.43 -3.13
N LEU A 110 -12.68 14.48 -3.49
CA LEU A 110 -11.21 14.47 -3.56
C LEU A 110 -10.57 15.34 -2.47
N LEU A 111 -11.37 16.14 -1.77
CA LEU A 111 -10.93 17.08 -0.74
C LEU A 111 -11.67 16.83 0.56
N PHE A 112 -10.92 16.84 1.66
CA PHE A 112 -11.39 16.47 2.98
C PHE A 112 -10.96 17.50 4.01
N ASN A 113 -11.85 17.82 4.93
CA ASN A 113 -11.61 18.78 5.99
C ASN A 113 -10.59 18.23 6.98
N LYS A 114 -9.55 19.00 7.28
CA LYS A 114 -8.47 18.57 8.17
C LYS A 114 -8.97 18.19 9.57
N GLU A 115 -9.77 19.05 10.19
CA GLU A 115 -10.23 18.91 11.58
C GLU A 115 -11.42 17.94 11.71
N LYS A 116 -12.28 17.88 10.69
CA LYS A 116 -13.52 17.09 10.75
C LYS A 116 -13.39 15.69 10.14
N GLU A 117 -12.43 15.46 9.26
CA GLU A 117 -12.31 14.19 8.50
C GLU A 117 -10.92 13.57 8.66
N ILE A 118 -9.84 14.29 8.33
CA ILE A 118 -8.49 13.71 8.28
C ILE A 118 -7.97 13.34 9.68
N ILE A 119 -8.03 14.28 10.62
CA ILE A 119 -7.59 14.06 12.01
C ILE A 119 -8.43 12.94 12.68
N PRO A 120 -9.77 13.00 12.66
CA PRO A 120 -10.60 11.94 13.24
C PRO A 120 -10.33 10.55 12.64
N TYR A 121 -10.09 10.46 11.32
CA TYR A 121 -9.73 9.19 10.69
C TYR A 121 -8.42 8.62 11.27
N ILE A 122 -7.39 9.46 11.39
CA ILE A 122 -6.10 9.07 11.97
C ILE A 122 -6.27 8.65 13.44
N GLU A 123 -7.07 9.38 14.22
CA GLU A 123 -7.34 9.05 15.63
C GLU A 123 -8.03 7.70 15.80
N TYR A 124 -9.05 7.44 14.97
CA TYR A 124 -9.82 6.20 15.02
C TYR A 124 -8.99 4.99 14.60
N HIS A 125 -8.13 5.16 13.59
CA HIS A 125 -7.28 4.09 13.03
C HIS A 125 -5.83 4.09 13.54
N TRP A 126 -5.54 4.76 14.66
CA TRP A 126 -4.18 5.02 15.12
C TRP A 126 -3.26 3.78 15.13
N GLU A 127 -3.70 2.69 15.77
CA GLU A 127 -2.94 1.43 15.90
C GLU A 127 -2.79 0.67 14.57
N ALA A 128 -3.66 0.93 13.60
CA ALA A 128 -3.55 0.36 12.27
C ALA A 128 -2.51 1.10 11.42
N ILE A 129 -2.47 2.43 11.54
CA ILE A 129 -1.64 3.32 10.73
C ILE A 129 -0.20 3.40 11.26
N THR A 130 0.00 3.47 12.58
CA THR A 130 1.33 3.68 13.18
C THR A 130 1.60 2.73 14.34
N THR A 131 2.90 2.47 14.58
CA THR A 131 3.39 1.71 15.73
C THR A 131 3.67 2.61 16.94
N THR A 132 3.55 3.94 16.80
CA THR A 132 3.78 4.87 17.90
C THR A 132 2.66 4.77 18.91
N SER A 133 2.96 4.68 20.21
CA SER A 133 1.94 4.71 21.26
C SER A 133 1.10 5.99 21.17
N ARG A 134 -0.22 5.84 21.28
CA ARG A 134 -1.15 6.98 21.19
C ARG A 134 -0.85 7.97 22.30
N ARG A 135 -0.61 9.23 21.92
CA ARG A 135 -0.46 10.34 22.87
C ARG A 135 -1.84 10.90 23.18
N VAL A 136 -2.09 11.23 24.45
CA VAL A 136 -3.34 11.85 24.89
C VAL A 136 -3.41 13.34 24.47
N THR A 137 -2.26 13.96 24.17
CA THR A 137 -2.18 15.38 23.83
C THR A 137 -2.53 15.66 22.37
N GLN A 138 -3.25 16.74 22.07
CA GLN A 138 -3.55 17.18 20.69
C GLN A 138 -2.41 17.92 19.98
N SER A 139 -1.21 17.96 20.56
CA SER A 139 -0.04 18.61 19.96
C SER A 139 0.33 18.08 18.57
N TRP A 140 -0.01 16.82 18.27
CA TRP A 140 0.28 16.19 16.97
C TRP A 140 -0.59 16.73 15.82
N HIS A 141 -1.76 17.33 16.09
CA HIS A 141 -2.59 18.01 15.08
C HIS A 141 -1.82 19.15 14.42
N SER A 142 -1.01 19.88 15.20
CA SER A 142 -0.14 20.93 14.68
C SER A 142 0.95 20.36 13.76
N THR A 143 1.46 19.17 14.07
CA THR A 143 2.44 18.45 13.23
C THR A 143 1.81 17.98 11.92
N VAL A 144 0.56 17.48 11.96
CA VAL A 144 -0.22 17.16 10.75
C VAL A 144 -0.36 18.40 9.88
N THR A 145 -0.76 19.53 10.48
CA THR A 145 -0.93 20.80 9.76
C THR A 145 0.36 21.24 9.07
N LYS A 146 1.49 21.25 9.81
CA LYS A 146 2.81 21.58 9.25
C LYS A 146 3.22 20.64 8.12
N THR A 147 2.92 19.35 8.27
CA THR A 147 3.26 18.31 7.27
C THR A 147 2.46 18.50 5.99
N LEU A 148 1.14 18.69 6.10
CA LEU A 148 0.27 18.93 4.96
C LEU A 148 0.71 20.18 4.19
N ILE A 149 0.99 21.29 4.90
CA ILE A 149 1.46 22.55 4.30
C ILE A 149 2.81 22.39 3.60
N LYS A 150 3.76 21.68 4.23
CA LYS A 150 5.11 21.50 3.70
C LYS A 150 5.12 20.81 2.33
N ASP A 151 4.24 19.84 2.14
CA ASP A 151 4.22 18.99 0.93
C ASP A 151 3.04 19.33 -0.01
N ILE A 152 2.46 20.54 0.07
CA ILE A 152 1.49 21.05 -0.92
C ILE A 152 2.15 21.09 -2.31
N HIS A 153 1.39 20.78 -3.35
CA HIS A 153 1.81 20.66 -4.76
C HIS A 153 2.80 19.52 -5.04
N VAL A 154 3.29 18.82 -4.01
CA VAL A 154 4.13 17.63 -4.15
C VAL A 154 3.30 16.38 -3.88
N LEU A 155 2.66 16.32 -2.72
CA LEU A 155 1.83 15.18 -2.30
C LEU A 155 0.38 15.59 -2.06
N PHE A 156 0.15 16.84 -1.66
CA PHE A 156 -1.17 17.32 -1.26
C PHE A 156 -1.66 18.48 -2.12
N VAL A 157 -2.97 18.54 -2.30
CA VAL A 157 -3.69 19.74 -2.75
C VAL A 157 -4.32 20.42 -1.55
N PHE A 158 -4.50 21.73 -1.63
CA PHE A 158 -5.09 22.54 -0.57
C PHE A 158 -6.12 23.51 -1.14
N GLU A 159 -7.28 23.59 -0.48
CA GLU A 159 -8.29 24.63 -0.70
C GLU A 159 -8.73 25.20 0.65
N ASP A 160 -8.76 26.53 0.75
CA ASP A 160 -9.39 27.20 1.88
C ASP A 160 -10.85 27.50 1.52
N LYS A 161 -11.77 26.87 2.25
CA LYS A 161 -13.20 27.08 2.10
C LYS A 161 -13.74 27.67 3.38
N GLY A 162 -14.87 28.37 3.31
CA GLY A 162 -15.50 28.98 4.49
C GLY A 162 -15.83 27.98 5.62
N ASP A 163 -15.80 26.67 5.34
CA ASP A 163 -16.02 25.57 6.29
C ASP A 163 -14.73 24.95 6.86
N GLY A 164 -13.55 25.43 6.44
CA GLY A 164 -12.22 25.11 6.97
C GLY A 164 -11.19 24.76 5.91
N GLN A 165 -10.02 24.32 6.39
CA GLN A 165 -8.90 23.88 5.56
C GLN A 165 -9.16 22.50 4.96
N MET A 166 -9.22 22.44 3.63
CA MET A 166 -9.47 21.22 2.87
C MET A 166 -8.18 20.70 2.23
N TYR A 167 -7.93 19.40 2.33
CA TYR A 167 -6.77 18.75 1.73
C TYR A 167 -7.17 17.52 0.93
N GLY A 168 -6.41 17.24 -0.12
CA GLY A 168 -6.55 16.06 -0.98
C GLY A 168 -5.20 15.54 -1.42
N LEU A 169 -5.18 14.43 -2.18
CA LEU A 169 -3.95 13.92 -2.79
C LEU A 169 -3.69 14.61 -4.12
N MET A 170 -2.42 14.90 -4.40
CA MET A 170 -2.02 15.44 -5.70
C MET A 170 -2.11 14.38 -6.80
N ASN A 171 -1.83 13.12 -6.47
CA ASN A 171 -2.07 11.97 -7.34
C ASN A 171 -3.35 11.26 -6.91
N THR A 172 -4.40 11.33 -7.73
CA THR A 172 -5.71 10.72 -7.44
C THR A 172 -5.74 9.22 -7.71
N GLU A 173 -4.77 8.69 -8.45
CA GLU A 173 -4.66 7.26 -8.78
C GLU A 173 -4.16 6.47 -7.57
N LEU A 174 -5.09 5.99 -6.74
CA LEU A 174 -4.79 5.31 -5.47
C LEU A 174 -3.99 4.00 -5.64
N THR A 175 -4.01 3.41 -6.85
CA THR A 175 -3.20 2.23 -7.19
C THR A 175 -1.69 2.47 -7.09
N HIS A 176 -1.26 3.74 -7.18
CA HIS A 176 0.14 4.14 -7.05
C HIS A 176 0.64 4.23 -5.62
N ILE A 177 -0.25 4.21 -4.62
CA ILE A 177 0.15 4.22 -3.21
C ILE A 177 0.73 2.86 -2.84
N LYS A 178 2.02 2.85 -2.50
CA LYS A 178 2.78 1.66 -2.15
C LYS A 178 3.97 1.97 -1.23
N PRO A 179 4.50 0.98 -0.51
CA PRO A 179 5.77 1.14 0.19
C PRO A 179 6.90 1.56 -0.75
N ASN A 180 7.74 2.49 -0.31
CA ASN A 180 8.94 2.88 -1.04
C ASN A 180 10.12 1.98 -0.65
N TYR A 181 10.14 0.75 -1.18
CA TYR A 181 11.19 -0.22 -0.89
C TYR A 181 12.57 0.25 -1.34
N GLU A 182 12.66 1.03 -2.41
CA GLU A 182 13.93 1.60 -2.86
C GLU A 182 14.52 2.54 -1.81
N ALA A 183 13.70 3.43 -1.23
CA ALA A 183 14.14 4.30 -0.14
C ALA A 183 14.50 3.50 1.13
N MET A 184 13.78 2.42 1.43
CA MET A 184 14.11 1.53 2.56
C MET A 184 15.43 0.78 2.36
N ILE A 185 15.76 0.40 1.12
CA ILE A 185 17.06 -0.20 0.77
C ILE A 185 18.16 0.85 0.92
N LYS A 186 17.99 2.04 0.33
CA LYS A 186 18.96 3.15 0.42
C LYS A 186 19.20 3.57 1.87
N GLY A 187 18.16 3.53 2.72
CA GLY A 187 18.23 3.82 4.15
C GLY A 187 18.70 2.64 5.01
N GLY A 188 19.07 1.49 4.43
CA GLY A 188 19.61 0.33 5.16
C GLY A 188 18.59 -0.49 5.97
N THR A 189 17.30 -0.14 5.89
CA THR A 189 16.20 -0.92 6.51
C THR A 189 16.01 -2.25 5.80
N LEU A 190 16.23 -2.26 4.48
CA LEU A 190 16.24 -3.46 3.65
C LEU A 190 17.65 -3.70 3.10
N LYS A 191 18.03 -4.97 2.95
CA LYS A 191 19.29 -5.39 2.33
C LYS A 191 18.99 -6.19 1.08
N VAL A 192 19.68 -5.87 -0.01
CA VAL A 192 19.67 -6.68 -1.22
C VAL A 192 20.79 -7.72 -1.10
N THR A 193 20.44 -8.98 -1.31
CA THR A 193 21.37 -10.11 -1.32
C THR A 193 21.24 -10.88 -2.62
N GLU A 194 22.16 -11.79 -2.92
CA GLU A 194 22.04 -12.71 -4.08
C GLU A 194 20.73 -13.52 -4.05
N MET A 195 20.15 -13.71 -2.86
CA MET A 195 18.88 -14.41 -2.66
C MET A 195 17.65 -13.48 -2.59
N GLY A 196 17.76 -12.23 -3.05
CA GLY A 196 16.69 -11.22 -3.03
C GLY A 196 16.74 -10.25 -1.84
N ILE A 197 15.67 -9.48 -1.66
CA ILE A 197 15.56 -8.51 -0.56
C ILE A 197 15.30 -9.25 0.75
N GLN A 198 16.11 -8.92 1.75
CA GLN A 198 16.00 -9.36 3.12
C GLN A 198 15.86 -8.15 4.06
N HIS A 199 15.36 -8.40 5.27
CA HIS A 199 15.39 -7.39 6.31
C HIS A 199 16.83 -7.03 6.68
N GLY A 200 17.15 -5.74 6.73
CA GLY A 200 18.42 -5.28 7.27
C GLY A 200 18.50 -5.59 8.76
N LYS A 201 19.70 -5.94 9.25
CA LYS A 201 19.99 -5.92 10.69
C LYS A 201 19.97 -4.46 11.16
N SER A 202 18.82 -3.90 11.50
CA SER A 202 18.77 -2.65 12.26
C SER A 202 18.95 -2.99 13.74
N LEU A 203 20.03 -2.48 14.33
CA LEU A 203 20.37 -2.55 15.74
C LEU A 203 19.27 -1.90 16.59
N ILE A 204 18.27 -2.68 16.99
CA ILE A 204 17.40 -2.37 18.13
C ILE A 204 17.05 -3.71 18.80
N GLU A 205 18.06 -4.36 19.38
CA GLU A 205 17.84 -5.17 20.59
C GLU A 205 17.57 -4.16 21.72
N PHE A 206 16.31 -3.78 21.91
CA PHE A 206 15.82 -3.26 23.18
C PHE A 206 14.66 -4.13 23.62
N ASP A 207 15.00 -5.36 23.98
CA ASP A 207 14.21 -6.22 24.87
C ASP A 207 15.19 -7.10 25.66
N ARG A 208 15.98 -6.45 26.52
CA ARG A 208 16.51 -7.02 27.76
C ARG A 208 16.76 -5.88 28.75
N LEU A 209 15.71 -5.53 29.49
CA LEU A 209 15.68 -5.39 30.96
C LEU A 209 14.29 -4.90 31.38
#